data_AF-A0A968PCS8-F1
#
_entry.id   AF-A0A968PCS8-F1
#
_cell.length_a   1.000
_cell.length_b   1.000
_cell.length_c   1.000
_cell.angle_alpha   90.00
_cell.angle_beta   90.00
_cell.angle_gamma   90.00
#
_symmetry.space_group_name_H-M   'P 1'
#
loop_
_entity.id
_entity.type
_entity.pdbx_description
1 polymer ?
#
loop_
_entity_poly.entity_id
_entity_poly.type
_entity_poly.pdbx_seq_one_letter_code
_entity_poly.pdbx_strand_id
1 'polypeptide(L)'
;MIFVPKVYKPLAPSSADRMKVTGNLKQIGLPAESFAAVITGSDVTQNKPDPEIFLKAAAAMKVAPQHCLVVEDAPAGCQGARAAGMACLGITSSFTADTLLEAGAMWTALNLANVPGEVPV
;
A
#
# COMPACT_ATOMS: atom_id res chain seq x y z
N MET A 1 2.04 1.51 0.19
CA MET A 1 1.75 2.18 -1.11
C MET A 1 0.85 1.25 -1.93
N ILE A 2 -0.14 1.74 -2.67
CA ILE A 2 -0.93 0.90 -3.60
C ILE A 2 -0.41 1.13 -5.03
N PHE A 3 -0.13 0.04 -5.73
CA PHE A 3 0.20 0.00 -7.15
C PHE A 3 -0.97 -0.64 -7.92
N VAL A 4 -1.34 -0.08 -9.07
CA VAL A 4 -2.37 -0.64 -9.97
C VAL A 4 -1.75 -0.84 -11.34
N PRO A 5 -1.59 -2.09 -11.82
CA PRO A 5 -1.08 -2.31 -13.16
C PRO A 5 -2.18 -2.07 -14.20
N LYS A 6 -1.75 -1.59 -15.38
CA LYS A 6 -2.53 -1.10 -16.54
C LYS A 6 -3.01 0.35 -16.43
N VAL A 7 -2.08 1.28 -16.73
CA VAL A 7 -2.32 2.66 -17.19
C VAL A 7 -2.88 3.69 -16.18
N TYR A 8 -2.60 3.57 -14.88
CA TYR A 8 -3.01 4.62 -13.91
C TYR A 8 -1.92 5.01 -12.89
N LYS A 9 -2.00 6.25 -12.41
CA LYS A 9 -1.09 6.86 -11.41
C LYS A 9 -1.16 6.10 -10.05
N PRO A 10 -0.06 6.04 -9.28
CA PRO A 10 0.00 5.34 -7.99
C PRO A 10 -0.84 6.01 -6.89
N LEU A 11 -1.11 5.28 -5.79
CA LEU A 11 -1.68 5.83 -4.55
C LEU A 11 -0.77 5.64 -3.35
N ALA A 12 -0.85 6.60 -2.42
CA ALA A 12 -0.11 6.55 -1.15
C ALA A 12 -1.06 6.46 0.06
N PRO A 13 -1.46 5.23 0.49
CA PRO A 13 -2.06 5.01 1.80
C PRO A 13 -1.00 4.92 2.91
N SER A 14 -1.17 5.63 4.01
CA SER A 14 -0.27 5.57 5.17
C SER A 14 -1.02 5.76 6.49
N SER A 15 -0.69 5.00 7.53
CA SER A 15 -1.30 5.21 8.87
C SER A 15 -0.79 6.46 9.59
N ALA A 16 0.22 7.15 9.03
CA ALA A 16 0.74 8.39 9.60
C ALA A 16 -0.22 9.58 9.34
N ASP A 17 -0.04 10.66 10.11
CA ASP A 17 -0.74 11.91 9.87
C ASP A 17 -0.32 12.56 8.54
N ARG A 18 -1.14 13.50 8.06
CA ARG A 18 -0.90 14.20 6.78
C ARG A 18 0.43 14.96 6.75
N MET A 19 0.83 15.60 7.84
CA MET A 19 2.06 16.40 7.88
C MET A 19 3.29 15.53 7.66
N LYS A 20 3.37 14.38 8.36
CA LYS A 20 4.48 13.43 8.19
C LYS A 20 4.55 12.87 6.79
N VAL A 21 3.40 12.47 6.22
CA VAL A 21 3.36 11.92 4.87
C VAL A 21 3.84 12.95 3.83
N THR A 22 3.30 14.16 3.87
CA THR A 22 3.70 15.22 2.92
C THR A 22 5.17 15.61 3.09
N GLY A 23 5.67 15.67 4.33
CA GLY A 23 7.09 15.94 4.62
C GLY A 23 8.02 14.88 4.03
N ASN A 24 7.73 13.60 4.29
CA ASN A 24 8.53 12.48 3.78
C ASN A 24 8.52 12.43 2.25
N LEU A 25 7.34 12.58 1.64
CA LEU A 25 7.17 12.60 0.19
C LEU A 25 7.98 13.74 -0.47
N LYS A 26 7.96 14.93 0.12
CA LYS A 26 8.75 16.06 -0.34
C LYS A 26 10.26 15.79 -0.23
N GLN A 27 10.70 15.18 0.87
CA GLN A 27 12.11 14.88 1.11
C GLN A 27 12.68 13.88 0.08
N ILE A 28 11.89 12.89 -0.35
CA ILE A 28 12.31 11.89 -1.35
C ILE A 28 12.05 12.32 -2.79
N GLY A 29 11.60 13.56 -3.03
CA GLY A 29 11.34 14.08 -4.38
C GLY A 29 10.10 13.50 -5.06
N LEU A 30 9.16 12.91 -4.31
CA LEU A 30 7.90 12.36 -4.80
C LEU A 30 6.72 13.15 -4.22
N PRO A 31 6.46 14.38 -4.70
CA PRO A 31 5.42 15.23 -4.12
C PRO A 31 4.02 14.61 -4.34
N ALA A 32 3.03 15.04 -3.55
CA ALA A 32 1.71 14.40 -3.49
C ALA A 32 1.00 14.32 -4.85
N GLU A 33 1.28 15.24 -5.76
CA GLU A 33 0.74 15.34 -7.13
C GLU A 33 1.23 14.21 -8.05
N SER A 34 2.28 13.49 -7.63
CA SER A 34 2.77 12.28 -8.29
C SER A 34 1.78 11.12 -8.14
N PHE A 35 0.85 11.22 -7.20
CA PHE A 35 -0.14 10.19 -6.88
C PHE A 35 -1.53 10.63 -7.34
N ALA A 36 -2.39 9.66 -7.67
CA ALA A 36 -3.81 9.94 -7.96
C ALA A 36 -4.55 10.46 -6.73
N ALA A 37 -4.16 9.98 -5.55
CA ALA A 37 -4.60 10.44 -4.24
C ALA A 37 -3.60 9.99 -3.17
N VAL A 38 -3.62 10.71 -2.05
CA VAL A 38 -2.86 10.39 -0.84
C VAL A 38 -3.87 10.24 0.30
N ILE A 39 -4.02 9.02 0.80
CA ILE A 39 -4.91 8.71 1.92
C ILE A 39 -4.05 8.48 3.15
N THR A 40 -4.33 9.15 4.27
CA THR A 40 -3.53 8.95 5.48
C THR A 40 -4.35 8.57 6.70
N GLY A 41 -3.69 8.32 7.84
CA GLY A 41 -4.34 7.99 9.11
C GLY A 41 -5.35 9.05 9.55
N SER A 42 -5.19 10.28 9.08
CA SER A 42 -6.15 11.38 9.30
C SER A 42 -7.44 11.26 8.49
N ASP A 43 -7.47 10.43 7.44
CA ASP A 43 -8.65 10.22 6.59
C ASP A 43 -9.48 9.02 7.02
N VAL A 44 -9.04 8.25 8.03
CA VAL A 44 -9.67 7.00 8.45
C VAL A 44 -10.04 7.02 9.92
N THR A 45 -11.06 6.23 10.27
CA THR A 45 -11.49 6.05 11.66
C THR A 45 -10.72 4.93 12.35
N GLN A 46 -10.34 3.90 11.59
CA GLN A 46 -9.58 2.77 12.06
C GLN A 46 -8.27 2.63 11.30
N ASN A 47 -7.19 2.38 12.04
CA ASN A 47 -5.89 2.10 11.46
C ASN A 47 -5.76 0.60 11.12
N LYS A 48 -4.78 0.30 10.27
CA LYS A 48 -4.34 -1.08 9.98
C LYS A 48 -4.19 -1.86 11.30
N PRO A 49 -4.70 -3.10 11.41
CA PRO A 49 -5.07 -4.00 10.32
C PRO A 49 -6.48 -3.82 9.74
N ASP A 50 -7.23 -2.80 10.15
CA ASP A 50 -8.51 -2.52 9.52
C ASP A 50 -8.35 -2.16 8.03
N PRO A 51 -9.23 -2.66 7.13
CA PRO A 51 -9.12 -2.44 5.69
C PRO A 51 -9.53 -1.04 5.22
N GLU A 52 -10.10 -0.19 6.08
CA GLU A 52 -10.70 1.11 5.72
C GLU A 52 -9.78 1.96 4.83
N ILE A 53 -8.50 2.06 5.18
CA ILE A 53 -7.55 2.89 4.43
C ILE A 53 -7.31 2.38 3.00
N PHE A 54 -7.30 1.07 2.81
CA PHE A 54 -7.12 0.44 1.51
C PHE A 54 -8.38 0.56 0.67
N LEU A 55 -9.55 0.31 1.27
CA LEU A 55 -10.85 0.47 0.61
C LEU A 55 -11.11 1.91 0.15
N LYS A 56 -10.78 2.90 0.99
CA LYS A 56 -10.85 4.32 0.61
C LYS A 56 -9.92 4.66 -0.55
N ALA A 57 -8.71 4.10 -0.54
CA ALA A 57 -7.76 4.30 -1.63
C ALA A 57 -8.29 3.70 -2.95
N ALA A 58 -8.78 2.46 -2.95
CA ALA A 58 -9.41 1.86 -4.14
C ALA A 58 -10.61 2.67 -4.65
N ALA A 59 -11.48 3.13 -3.73
CA ALA A 59 -12.62 3.98 -4.06
C ALA A 59 -12.21 5.32 -4.69
N ALA A 60 -11.14 5.96 -4.21
CA ALA A 60 -10.62 7.21 -4.76
C ALA A 60 -10.16 7.07 -6.22
N MET A 61 -9.66 5.88 -6.60
CA MET A 61 -9.32 5.55 -7.99
C MET A 61 -10.46 4.94 -8.81
N LYS A 62 -11.59 4.63 -8.18
CA LYS A 62 -12.70 3.89 -8.80
C LYS A 62 -12.26 2.52 -9.36
N VAL A 63 -11.38 1.84 -8.64
CA VAL A 63 -10.86 0.50 -8.99
C VAL A 63 -11.42 -0.51 -7.99
N ALA A 64 -11.80 -1.69 -8.47
CA ALA A 64 -12.24 -2.79 -7.60
C ALA A 64 -11.07 -3.31 -6.76
N PRO A 65 -11.26 -3.69 -5.47
CA PRO A 65 -10.16 -4.15 -4.62
C PRO A 65 -9.34 -5.30 -5.19
N GLN A 66 -9.99 -6.21 -5.93
CA GLN A 66 -9.34 -7.37 -6.56
C GLN A 66 -8.31 -6.95 -7.62
N HIS A 67 -8.45 -5.76 -8.20
CA HIS A 67 -7.50 -5.23 -9.17
C HIS A 67 -6.42 -4.33 -8.55
N CYS A 68 -6.31 -4.32 -7.22
CA CYS A 68 -5.33 -3.52 -6.48
C CYS A 68 -4.18 -4.40 -5.97
N LEU A 69 -2.94 -3.90 -6.13
CA LEU A 69 -1.77 -4.43 -5.45
C LEU A 69 -1.35 -3.48 -4.32
N VAL A 70 -1.31 -3.98 -3.09
CA VAL A 70 -0.76 -3.27 -1.94
C VAL A 70 0.72 -3.63 -1.77
N VAL A 71 1.59 -2.63 -1.77
CA VAL A 71 2.99 -2.77 -1.38
C VAL A 71 3.14 -2.29 0.07
N GLU A 72 3.56 -3.19 0.95
CA GLU A 72 3.60 -2.99 2.40
C GLU A 72 4.86 -3.59 3.01
N ASP A 73 5.34 -3.04 4.12
CA ASP A 73 6.50 -3.53 4.84
C ASP A 73 6.19 -3.96 6.28
N ALA A 74 4.92 -3.90 6.70
CA ALA A 74 4.49 -4.28 8.04
C ALA A 74 3.37 -5.34 8.03
N PRO A 75 3.33 -6.25 9.05
CA PRO A 75 2.29 -7.27 9.17
C PRO A 75 0.86 -6.70 9.20
N ALA A 76 0.64 -5.62 9.96
CA ALA A 76 -0.67 -4.97 10.05
C ALA A 76 -1.15 -4.47 8.68
N GLY A 77 -0.24 -4.00 7.82
CA GLY A 77 -0.57 -3.58 6.47
C GLY A 77 -0.92 -4.75 5.56
N CYS A 78 -0.17 -5.85 5.63
CA CYS A 78 -0.49 -7.07 4.88
C CYS A 78 -1.85 -7.64 5.28
N GLN A 79 -2.15 -7.66 6.59
CA GLN A 79 -3.44 -8.09 7.12
C GLN A 79 -4.58 -7.22 6.60
N GLY A 80 -4.42 -5.89 6.64
CA GLY A 80 -5.45 -4.98 6.14
C GLY A 80 -5.65 -5.06 4.63
N ALA A 81 -4.58 -5.28 3.85
CA ALA A 81 -4.68 -5.51 2.41
C ALA A 81 -5.49 -6.78 2.09
N ARG A 82 -5.17 -7.87 2.80
CA ARG A 82 -5.90 -9.15 2.69
C ARG A 82 -7.36 -8.98 3.12
N ALA A 83 -7.62 -8.29 4.22
CA ALA A 83 -8.99 -8.00 4.70
C ALA A 83 -9.79 -7.14 3.71
N ALA A 84 -9.12 -6.27 2.96
CA ALA A 84 -9.72 -5.47 1.89
C ALA A 84 -9.97 -6.27 0.59
N GLY A 85 -9.54 -7.54 0.52
CA GLY A 85 -9.64 -8.37 -0.69
C GLY A 85 -8.67 -7.94 -1.79
N MET A 86 -7.52 -7.37 -1.43
CA MET A 86 -6.47 -6.92 -2.34
C MET A 86 -5.27 -7.85 -2.32
N ALA A 87 -4.54 -7.93 -3.44
CA ALA A 87 -3.24 -8.59 -3.47
C ALA A 87 -2.23 -7.79 -2.64
N CYS A 88 -1.28 -8.47 -1.99
CA CYS A 88 -0.25 -7.81 -1.19
C CYS A 88 1.16 -8.32 -1.53
N LEU A 89 2.07 -7.38 -1.76
CA LEU A 89 3.51 -7.59 -1.90
C LEU A 89 4.21 -7.02 -0.67
N GLY A 90 4.87 -7.89 0.09
CA GLY A 90 5.64 -7.55 1.28
C GLY A 90 7.06 -7.07 0.93
N ILE A 91 7.48 -5.92 1.43
CA ILE A 91 8.87 -5.45 1.36
C ILE A 91 9.58 -5.80 2.66
N THR A 92 10.63 -6.60 2.58
CA THR A 92 11.34 -7.12 3.76
C THR A 92 12.35 -6.10 4.31
N SER A 93 11.94 -4.83 4.45
CA SER A 93 12.76 -3.77 5.04
C SER A 93 12.69 -3.76 6.56
N SER A 94 11.51 -4.02 7.11
CA SER A 94 11.24 -3.92 8.55
C SER A 94 11.00 -5.28 9.23
N PHE A 95 10.50 -6.27 8.47
CA PHE A 95 10.15 -7.60 8.95
C PHE A 95 10.66 -8.69 7.98
N THR A 96 10.77 -9.93 8.47
CA THR A 96 11.21 -11.06 7.64
C THR A 96 10.14 -11.45 6.61
N ALA A 97 10.57 -12.16 5.56
CA ALA A 97 9.65 -12.68 4.55
C ALA A 97 8.55 -13.55 5.19
N ASP A 98 8.93 -14.47 6.08
CA ASP A 98 8.00 -15.38 6.76
C ASP A 98 6.92 -14.60 7.52
N THR A 99 7.31 -13.59 8.29
CA THR A 99 6.33 -12.76 9.04
C THR A 99 5.35 -12.05 8.12
N LEU A 100 5.81 -11.54 6.97
CA LEU A 100 4.93 -10.85 6.02
C LEU A 100 4.02 -11.83 5.27
N LEU A 101 4.53 -13.01 4.89
CA LEU A 101 3.75 -14.07 4.25
C LEU A 101 2.65 -14.60 5.18
N GLU A 102 2.98 -14.88 6.45
CA GLU A 102 2.01 -15.27 7.49
C GLU A 102 0.93 -14.19 7.71
N ALA A 103 1.31 -12.92 7.61
CA ALA A 103 0.41 -11.78 7.74
C ALA A 103 -0.50 -11.56 6.51
N GLY A 104 -0.30 -12.29 5.42
CA GLY A 104 -1.15 -12.24 4.23
C GLY A 104 -0.52 -11.59 3.00
N ALA A 105 0.79 -11.30 3.00
CA ALA A 105 1.49 -11.02 1.75
C ALA A 105 1.49 -12.27 0.86
N MET A 106 1.29 -12.09 -0.44
CA MET A 106 1.32 -13.16 -1.44
C MET A 106 2.74 -13.38 -1.98
N TRP A 107 3.53 -12.31 -2.04
CA TRP A 107 4.93 -12.31 -2.45
C TRP A 107 5.72 -11.41 -1.54
N THR A 108 7.04 -11.58 -1.56
CA THR A 108 7.96 -10.67 -0.88
C THR A 108 9.10 -10.25 -1.81
N ALA A 109 9.63 -9.05 -1.57
CA ALA A 109 10.79 -8.52 -2.26
C ALA A 109 11.67 -7.74 -1.27
N LEU A 110 12.97 -7.66 -1.54
CA LEU A 110 13.90 -6.89 -0.70
C LEU A 110 13.61 -5.39 -0.73
N ASN A 111 13.21 -4.88 -1.90
CA ASN A 111 12.87 -3.48 -2.14
C ASN A 111 12.10 -3.35 -3.48
N LEU A 112 11.70 -2.13 -3.82
CA LEU A 112 10.93 -1.84 -5.05
C LEU A 112 11.67 -2.16 -6.36
N ALA A 113 13.01 -2.20 -6.36
CA ALA A 113 13.79 -2.59 -7.55
C ALA A 113 13.83 -4.11 -7.79
N ASN A 114 13.38 -4.90 -6.81
CA ASN A 114 13.34 -6.37 -6.88
C ASN A 114 11.91 -6.93 -7.03
N VAL A 115 10.93 -6.08 -7.33
CA VAL A 115 9.55 -6.51 -7.58
C VAL A 115 9.48 -7.19 -8.95
N PRO A 116 8.87 -8.38 -9.08
CA PRO A 116 8.72 -9.03 -10.37
C PRO A 116 7.91 -8.15 -11.34
N GLY A 117 8.29 -8.17 -12.62
CA GLY A 117 7.69 -7.31 -13.65
C GLY A 117 6.19 -7.53 -13.88
N GLU A 118 5.69 -8.70 -13.48
CA GLU A 118 4.27 -9.00 -13.38
C GLU A 118 3.98 -9.60 -12.01
N VAL A 119 3.02 -9.02 -11.32
CA VAL A 119 2.45 -9.54 -10.07
C VAL A 119 0.99 -9.88 -10.40
N PRO A 120 0.57 -11.15 -10.27
CA PRO A 120 -0.83 -11.53 -10.52
C PRO A 120 -1.76 -10.70 -9.63
N VAL A 121 -2.65 -9.93 -10.25
CA VAL A 121 -3.81 -9.28 -9.62
C VAL A 121 -5.07 -9.78 -10.28
#